data_AF-A0A7C9BKH3-F1
#
_entry.id   AF-A0A7C9BKH3-F1
#
_cell.length_a   1.000
_cell.length_b   1.000
_cell.length_c   1.000
_cell.angle_alpha   90.00
_cell.angle_beta   90.00
_cell.angle_gamma   90.00
#
_symmetry.space_group_name_H-M   'P 1'
#
loop_
_entity.id
_entity.type
_entity.pdbx_description
1 polymer ?
#
loop_
_entity_poly.entity_id
_entity_poly.type
_entity_poly.pdbx_seq_one_letter_code
_entity_poly.pdbx_strand_id
1 'polypeptide(L)'
;METGDYIEKRLEESQVIDLIIEKSNCTYGNLDFFWEVTNVPRTNELNFDKYYIAKEILRTELGFEKDQKPGDIDILIVPSSKGRIFFEYSSAYELKVVRPTNDNIRRNSNSLGSTQTLGLVNDGFPLIGLIQVCMNQPINPIHLQYLPNLENINEIFTFDPFPLFSVETQYQRILKTDLPKYVGINIFGLCFDINGNIITQNSTKFDSFKHGYCNPYCKNDTIERIKIHFEKFKGKYIEKVNK
;
A
#
# COMPACT_ATOMS: atom_id res chain seq x y z
N MET A 1 8.15 12.43 22.50
CA MET A 1 7.82 10.99 22.43
C MET A 1 9.13 10.24 22.34
N GLU A 2 9.44 9.35 23.28
CA GLU A 2 10.53 8.39 23.12
C GLU A 2 10.12 7.41 22.02
N THR A 3 10.86 7.36 20.91
CA THR A 3 10.47 6.61 19.70
C THR A 3 11.28 5.33 19.52
N GLY A 4 11.96 4.86 20.56
CA GLY A 4 12.76 3.63 20.56
C GLY A 4 12.05 2.39 21.12
N ASP A 5 10.93 2.56 21.83
CA ASP A 5 10.28 1.46 22.54
C ASP A 5 9.19 0.81 21.67
N TYR A 6 9.64 0.04 20.68
CA TYR A 6 8.75 -0.78 19.86
C TYR A 6 8.62 -2.20 20.42
N ILE A 7 7.41 -2.74 20.33
CA ILE A 7 7.14 -4.14 20.69
C ILE A 7 7.23 -5.05 19.47
N GLU A 8 7.68 -6.28 19.69
CA GLU A 8 7.62 -7.29 18.63
C GLU A 8 6.17 -7.75 18.46
N LYS A 9 5.51 -7.23 17.44
CA LYS A 9 4.18 -7.66 17.01
C LYS A 9 4.20 -8.02 15.54
N ARG A 10 3.75 -9.23 15.24
CA ARG A 10 3.67 -9.74 13.87
C ARG A 10 2.21 -9.88 13.48
N LEU A 11 1.85 -9.25 12.37
CA LEU A 11 0.58 -9.42 11.70
C LEU A 11 0.80 -10.25 10.45
N GLU A 12 -0.15 -11.11 10.12
CA GLU A 12 -0.23 -11.78 8.82
C GLU A 12 -0.61 -10.78 7.71
N GLU A 13 -0.36 -11.12 6.45
CA GLU A 13 -0.61 -10.23 5.31
C GLU A 13 -2.08 -9.75 5.25
N SER A 14 -3.04 -10.66 5.47
CA SER A 14 -4.47 -10.35 5.54
C SER A 14 -4.82 -9.36 6.67
N GLN A 15 -4.18 -9.52 7.84
CA GLN A 15 -4.36 -8.62 8.98
C GLN A 15 -3.76 -7.23 8.72
N VAL A 16 -2.66 -7.16 7.97
CA VAL A 16 -2.07 -5.89 7.52
C VAL A 16 -2.98 -5.19 6.52
N ILE A 17 -3.56 -5.92 5.57
CA ILE A 17 -4.56 -5.39 4.63
C ILE A 17 -5.75 -4.81 5.40
N ASP A 18 -6.30 -5.56 6.36
CA ASP A 18 -7.41 -5.10 7.20
C ASP A 18 -7.06 -3.82 7.96
N LEU A 19 -5.87 -3.79 8.57
CA LEU A 19 -5.38 -2.63 9.30
C LEU A 19 -5.28 -1.39 8.40
N ILE A 20 -4.71 -1.53 7.21
CA ILE A 20 -4.53 -0.42 6.26
C ILE A 20 -5.89 0.08 5.79
N ILE A 21 -6.81 -0.81 5.43
CA ILE A 21 -8.16 -0.43 4.99
C ILE A 21 -8.92 0.27 6.13
N GLU A 22 -8.86 -0.27 7.35
CA GLU A 22 -9.52 0.31 8.52
C GLU A 22 -8.98 1.72 8.80
N LYS A 23 -7.66 1.88 8.84
CA LYS A 23 -6.98 3.13 9.17
C LYS A 23 -6.91 4.14 8.03
N SER A 24 -7.19 3.73 6.80
CA SER A 24 -7.29 4.65 5.66
C SER A 24 -8.46 5.61 5.87
N ASN A 25 -8.16 6.90 5.98
CA ASN A 25 -9.18 7.94 5.95
C ASN A 25 -9.46 8.35 4.52
N CYS A 26 -10.69 8.78 4.27
CA CYS A 26 -11.03 9.48 3.04
C CYS A 26 -10.97 10.98 3.32
N THR A 27 -9.89 11.64 2.95
CA THR A 27 -9.70 13.09 3.15
C THR A 27 -9.62 13.73 1.78
N TYR A 28 -10.13 14.94 1.55
CA TYR A 28 -10.05 15.65 0.25
C TYR A 28 -10.31 14.75 -0.99
N GLY A 29 -11.26 13.83 -0.87
CA GLY A 29 -11.65 12.92 -1.93
C GLY A 29 -10.60 11.87 -2.31
N ASN A 30 -9.84 11.36 -1.33
CA ASN A 30 -8.81 10.34 -1.52
C ASN A 30 -8.53 9.48 -0.29
N LEU A 31 -7.77 8.38 -0.44
CA LEU A 31 -7.42 7.49 0.67
C LEU A 31 -5.95 7.58 1.08
N ASP A 32 -5.65 7.79 2.37
CA ASP A 32 -4.28 8.07 2.88
C ASP A 32 -3.19 7.11 2.37
N PHE A 33 -3.37 5.79 2.50
CA PHE A 33 -2.35 4.79 2.11
C PHE A 33 -2.34 4.46 0.61
N PHE A 34 -3.34 4.92 -0.11
CA PHE A 34 -3.56 4.63 -1.53
C PHE A 34 -3.47 5.91 -2.39
N TRP A 35 -3.21 7.05 -1.75
CA TRP A 35 -3.35 8.42 -2.26
C TRP A 35 -2.70 8.57 -3.62
N GLU A 36 -1.49 8.07 -3.75
CA GLU A 36 -0.61 8.33 -4.87
C GLU A 36 -1.05 7.59 -6.14
N VAL A 37 -1.84 6.53 -5.99
CA VAL A 37 -2.45 5.80 -7.11
C VAL A 37 -3.91 6.20 -7.29
N THR A 38 -4.68 6.49 -6.23
CA THR A 38 -6.06 6.92 -6.42
C THR A 38 -6.15 8.29 -7.09
N ASN A 39 -5.15 9.17 -6.95
CA ASN A 39 -5.18 10.58 -7.42
C ASN A 39 -4.32 10.88 -8.63
N VAL A 40 -4.10 9.88 -9.49
CA VAL A 40 -3.51 10.09 -10.83
C VAL A 40 -4.13 11.35 -11.48
N PRO A 41 -3.33 12.27 -12.05
CA PRO A 41 -3.79 13.56 -12.54
C PRO A 41 -5.06 13.44 -13.37
N ARG A 42 -6.17 13.88 -12.77
CA ARG A 42 -7.51 13.89 -13.34
C ARG A 42 -7.72 15.20 -14.09
N THR A 43 -8.68 15.26 -14.99
CA THR A 43 -9.25 16.56 -15.33
C THR A 43 -9.80 17.19 -14.03
N ASN A 44 -9.67 18.50 -13.85
CA ASN A 44 -10.04 19.24 -12.61
C ASN A 44 -11.51 19.07 -12.16
N GLU A 45 -12.32 18.31 -12.89
CA GLU A 45 -13.76 18.14 -12.69
C GLU A 45 -14.15 16.87 -11.89
N LEU A 46 -13.22 15.93 -11.68
CA LEU A 46 -13.50 14.66 -10.98
C LEU A 46 -13.01 14.69 -9.52
N ASN A 47 -13.92 15.06 -8.62
CA ASN A 47 -13.74 14.96 -7.17
C ASN A 47 -14.52 13.75 -6.64
N PHE A 48 -13.82 12.66 -6.33
CA PHE A 48 -14.45 11.45 -5.77
C PHE A 48 -14.81 11.68 -4.30
N ASP A 49 -16.07 11.50 -3.96
CA ASP A 49 -16.58 11.67 -2.59
C ASP A 49 -16.69 10.34 -1.85
N LYS A 50 -16.52 9.22 -2.56
CA LYS A 50 -16.71 7.88 -2.04
C LYS A 50 -15.81 6.87 -2.73
N TYR A 51 -15.35 5.88 -1.98
CA TYR A 51 -14.57 4.74 -2.44
C TYR A 51 -15.19 3.43 -1.95
N TYR A 52 -15.25 2.45 -2.83
CA TYR A 52 -15.63 1.08 -2.52
C TYR A 52 -14.40 0.19 -2.56
N ILE A 53 -14.08 -0.49 -1.46
CA ILE A 53 -12.85 -1.25 -1.30
C ILE A 53 -13.18 -2.71 -1.08
N ALA A 54 -12.70 -3.59 -1.95
CA ALA A 54 -12.72 -5.04 -1.74
C ALA A 54 -11.28 -5.54 -1.57
N LYS A 55 -11.11 -6.63 -0.83
CA LYS A 55 -9.81 -7.25 -0.56
C LYS A 55 -9.83 -8.74 -0.91
N GLU A 56 -8.66 -9.30 -1.14
CA GLU A 56 -8.43 -10.75 -1.35
C GLU A 56 -9.38 -11.33 -2.42
N ILE A 57 -9.47 -10.65 -3.56
CA ILE A 57 -10.38 -11.00 -4.65
C ILE A 57 -9.72 -12.09 -5.48
N LEU A 58 -10.39 -13.24 -5.60
CA LEU A 58 -9.89 -14.31 -6.45
C LEU A 58 -9.92 -13.83 -7.90
N ARG A 59 -8.85 -14.08 -8.66
CA ARG A 59 -8.80 -13.75 -10.09
C ARG A 59 -9.98 -14.35 -10.87
N THR A 60 -10.41 -15.56 -10.51
CA THR A 60 -11.56 -16.23 -11.12
C THR A 60 -12.90 -15.58 -10.77
N GLU A 61 -13.02 -14.86 -9.66
CA GLU A 61 -14.23 -14.07 -9.33
C GLU A 61 -14.40 -12.89 -10.28
N LEU A 62 -13.31 -12.36 -10.84
CA LEU A 62 -13.30 -11.38 -11.93
C LEU A 62 -13.38 -12.03 -13.34
N GLY A 63 -13.49 -13.35 -13.39
CA GLY A 63 -13.63 -14.11 -14.63
C GLY A 63 -12.34 -14.29 -15.44
N PHE A 64 -11.19 -13.98 -14.86
CA PHE A 64 -9.89 -14.25 -15.48
C PHE A 64 -9.48 -15.73 -15.30
N GLU A 65 -8.51 -16.18 -16.10
CA GLU A 65 -7.99 -17.55 -16.05
C GLU A 65 -7.27 -17.88 -14.72
N LYS A 66 -7.56 -19.06 -14.17
CA LYS A 66 -7.12 -19.49 -12.84
C LYS A 66 -5.60 -19.62 -12.68
N ASP A 67 -4.89 -20.05 -13.72
CA ASP A 67 -3.47 -20.43 -13.64
C ASP A 67 -2.52 -19.34 -14.21
N GLN A 68 -3.01 -18.10 -14.29
CA GLN A 68 -2.23 -16.93 -14.71
C GLN A 68 -1.86 -16.06 -13.49
N LYS A 69 -0.74 -15.33 -13.58
CA LYS A 69 -0.41 -14.31 -12.57
C LYS A 69 -1.04 -12.96 -12.95
N PRO A 70 -1.53 -12.18 -11.97
CA PRO A 70 -1.47 -12.41 -10.52
C PRO A 70 -2.45 -13.49 -10.07
N GLY A 71 -2.20 -14.16 -8.94
CA GLY A 71 -3.09 -15.20 -8.44
C GLY A 71 -4.39 -14.62 -7.91
N ASP A 72 -4.31 -13.86 -6.82
CA ASP A 72 -5.42 -13.09 -6.26
C ASP A 72 -5.07 -11.60 -6.32
N ILE A 73 -6.09 -10.74 -6.26
CA ILE A 73 -5.91 -9.29 -6.15
C ILE A 73 -6.10 -8.91 -4.70
N ASP A 74 -5.02 -8.43 -4.07
CA ASP A 74 -5.02 -8.14 -2.65
C ASP A 74 -6.03 -7.04 -2.29
N ILE A 75 -6.09 -5.97 -3.08
CA ILE A 75 -7.03 -4.84 -2.87
C ILE A 75 -7.52 -4.29 -4.21
N LEU A 76 -8.83 -4.05 -4.32
CA LEU A 76 -9.47 -3.35 -5.43
C LEU A 76 -10.31 -2.19 -4.91
N ILE A 77 -10.06 -0.99 -5.42
CA ILE A 77 -10.74 0.24 -5.02
C ILE A 77 -11.50 0.79 -6.23
N VAL A 78 -12.79 1.04 -6.08
CA VAL A 78 -13.66 1.63 -7.10
C VAL A 78 -14.17 2.99 -6.61
N PRO A 79 -13.80 4.10 -7.26
CA PRO A 79 -14.25 5.42 -6.85
C PRO A 79 -15.69 5.74 -7.31
N SER A 80 -16.30 6.68 -6.62
CA SER A 80 -17.62 7.24 -6.90
C SER A 80 -17.63 8.75 -6.63
N SER A 81 -18.47 9.47 -7.37
CA SER A 81 -18.74 10.89 -7.16
C SER A 81 -20.20 11.17 -7.45
N LYS A 82 -20.91 11.86 -6.54
CA LYS A 82 -22.30 12.29 -6.74
C LYS A 82 -23.23 11.15 -7.18
N GLY A 83 -23.01 9.95 -6.63
CA GLY A 83 -23.81 8.76 -6.93
C GLY A 83 -23.45 8.01 -8.23
N ARG A 84 -22.51 8.53 -9.04
CA ARG A 84 -21.97 7.84 -10.20
C ARG A 84 -20.72 7.05 -9.82
N ILE A 85 -20.68 5.77 -10.18
CA ILE A 85 -19.51 4.88 -10.00
C ILE A 85 -18.61 4.97 -11.23
N PHE A 86 -17.30 5.02 -11.00
CA PHE A 86 -16.28 5.27 -12.01
C PHE A 86 -15.31 4.08 -12.13
N PHE A 87 -15.73 3.03 -12.82
CA PHE A 87 -14.96 1.79 -12.97
C PHE A 87 -13.67 1.97 -13.78
N GLU A 88 -13.64 2.94 -14.69
CA GLU A 88 -12.47 3.33 -15.47
C GLU A 88 -11.36 3.97 -14.63
N TYR A 89 -11.67 4.33 -13.38
CA TYR A 89 -10.71 4.83 -12.38
C TYR A 89 -10.51 3.85 -11.22
N SER A 90 -10.90 2.58 -11.42
CA SER A 90 -10.60 1.55 -10.43
C SER A 90 -9.10 1.31 -10.29
N SER A 91 -8.66 1.07 -9.06
CA SER A 91 -7.27 0.81 -8.72
C SER A 91 -7.11 -0.55 -8.08
N ALA A 92 -6.19 -1.34 -8.60
CA ALA A 92 -5.81 -2.65 -8.07
C ALA A 92 -4.43 -2.56 -7.42
N TYR A 93 -4.28 -3.17 -6.26
CA TYR A 93 -3.03 -3.18 -5.52
C TYR A 93 -2.59 -4.61 -5.24
N GLU A 94 -1.30 -4.83 -5.40
CA GLU A 94 -0.57 -5.92 -4.74
C GLU A 94 -0.02 -5.38 -3.42
N LEU A 95 -0.15 -6.14 -2.34
CA LEU A 95 0.46 -5.86 -1.05
C LEU A 95 1.46 -6.96 -0.69
N LYS A 96 2.63 -6.57 -0.17
CA LYS A 96 3.59 -7.52 0.38
C LYS A 96 4.14 -7.09 1.72
N VAL A 97 4.12 -7.99 2.69
CA VAL A 97 4.72 -7.74 4.01
C VAL A 97 6.14 -8.29 4.06
N VAL A 98 7.11 -7.41 4.30
CA VAL A 98 8.52 -7.77 4.51
C VAL A 98 8.82 -7.72 6.01
N ARG A 99 9.50 -8.75 6.53
CA ARG A 99 9.79 -8.87 7.97
C ARG A 99 11.29 -9.02 8.26
N PRO A 100 12.08 -7.95 8.13
CA PRO A 100 13.49 -7.95 8.49
C PRO A 100 13.70 -8.20 9.99
N THR A 101 14.78 -8.89 10.33
CA THR A 101 15.16 -9.21 11.72
C THR A 101 16.54 -8.64 12.03
N ASN A 102 16.92 -8.57 13.31
CA ASN A 102 18.26 -8.12 13.70
C ASN A 102 19.38 -9.01 13.11
N ASP A 103 19.15 -10.32 13.00
CA ASP A 103 20.12 -11.25 12.40
C ASP A 103 20.17 -11.16 10.87
N ASN A 104 19.14 -10.58 10.26
CA ASN A 104 19.03 -10.43 8.82
C ASN A 104 18.33 -9.12 8.47
N ILE A 105 19.03 -8.02 8.72
CA ILE A 105 18.54 -6.65 8.52
C ILE A 105 18.21 -6.39 7.04
N ARG A 106 18.92 -7.07 6.13
CA ARG A 106 18.69 -7.02 4.69
C ARG A 106 17.75 -8.13 4.20
N ARG A 107 16.98 -8.77 5.09
CA ARG A 107 16.13 -9.91 4.72
C ARG A 107 15.23 -9.53 3.55
N ASN A 108 15.31 -10.38 2.53
CA ASN A 108 14.48 -10.29 1.36
C ASN A 108 13.14 -10.98 1.64
N SER A 109 12.03 -10.41 1.18
CA SER A 109 10.87 -11.22 0.87
C SER A 109 11.25 -12.22 -0.22
N ASN A 110 10.68 -13.43 -0.16
CA ASN A 110 10.86 -14.44 -1.21
C ASN A 110 10.34 -13.94 -2.58
N SER A 111 9.44 -12.95 -2.57
CA SER A 111 8.97 -12.23 -3.75
C SER A 111 8.79 -10.74 -3.44
N LEU A 112 9.24 -9.86 -4.34
CA LEU A 112 9.05 -8.42 -4.24
C LEU A 112 7.62 -7.95 -4.54
N GLY A 113 6.72 -8.85 -4.98
CA GLY A 113 5.39 -8.50 -5.50
C GLY A 113 5.42 -8.01 -6.95
N SER A 114 6.58 -7.68 -7.52
CA SER A 114 6.71 -7.14 -8.87
C SER A 114 6.11 -8.03 -9.97
N THR A 115 6.22 -9.36 -9.86
CA THR A 115 5.62 -10.28 -10.84
C THR A 115 4.10 -10.24 -10.80
N GLN A 116 3.50 -10.16 -9.62
CA GLN A 116 2.06 -10.08 -9.42
C GLN A 116 1.54 -8.72 -9.91
N THR A 117 2.25 -7.64 -9.56
CA THR A 117 1.95 -6.29 -10.05
C THR A 117 2.05 -6.21 -11.59
N LEU A 118 3.05 -6.83 -12.21
CA LEU A 118 3.12 -6.94 -13.68
C LEU A 118 1.95 -7.74 -14.26
N GLY A 119 1.47 -8.76 -13.53
CA GLY A 119 0.22 -9.45 -13.85
C GLY A 119 -0.96 -8.48 -13.95
N LEU A 120 -1.17 -7.62 -12.94
CA LEU A 120 -2.23 -6.61 -12.93
C LEU A 120 -2.10 -5.65 -14.14
N VAL A 121 -0.87 -5.28 -14.50
CA VAL A 121 -0.60 -4.46 -15.69
C VAL A 121 -1.05 -5.19 -16.96
N ASN A 122 -0.67 -6.46 -17.12
CA ASN A 122 -0.97 -7.29 -18.29
C ASN A 122 -2.46 -7.62 -18.41
N ASP A 123 -3.14 -7.77 -17.28
CA ASP A 123 -4.60 -7.88 -17.23
C ASP A 123 -5.29 -6.60 -17.64
N GLY A 124 -4.58 -5.46 -17.67
CA GLY A 124 -5.13 -4.20 -18.13
C GLY A 124 -6.03 -3.52 -17.10
N PHE A 125 -5.71 -3.65 -15.81
CA PHE A 125 -6.34 -2.81 -14.77
C PHE A 125 -6.05 -1.32 -15.04
N PRO A 126 -6.99 -0.40 -14.75
CA PRO A 126 -6.81 1.01 -15.09
C PRO A 126 -5.68 1.68 -14.31
N LEU A 127 -5.68 1.49 -12.99
CA LEU A 127 -4.67 2.01 -12.07
C LEU A 127 -4.08 0.85 -11.28
N ILE A 128 -2.75 0.82 -11.15
CA ILE A 128 -2.04 -0.26 -10.44
C ILE A 128 -1.11 0.34 -9.39
N GLY A 129 -1.16 -0.24 -8.18
CA GLY A 129 -0.21 0.05 -7.12
C GLY A 129 0.50 -1.21 -6.59
N LEU A 130 1.71 -1.00 -6.07
CA LEU A 130 2.40 -1.96 -5.22
C LEU A 130 2.59 -1.33 -3.85
N ILE A 131 2.09 -2.00 -2.81
CA ILE A 131 2.31 -1.62 -1.42
C ILE A 131 3.29 -2.62 -0.80
N GLN A 132 4.36 -2.13 -0.21
CA GLN A 132 5.20 -2.95 0.67
C GLN A 132 5.18 -2.42 2.10
N VAL A 133 4.92 -3.32 3.03
CA VAL A 133 4.86 -2.99 4.46
C VAL A 133 6.04 -3.63 5.15
N CYS A 134 6.94 -2.81 5.69
CA CYS A 134 8.10 -3.25 6.44
C CYS A 134 7.70 -3.42 7.92
N MET A 135 7.49 -4.66 8.35
CA MET A 135 7.21 -5.02 9.74
C MET A 135 8.47 -5.60 10.37
N ASN A 136 9.37 -4.72 10.78
CA ASN A 136 10.66 -5.09 11.34
C ASN A 136 10.50 -5.67 12.74
N GLN A 137 11.38 -6.60 13.11
CA GLN A 137 11.67 -6.84 14.53
C GLN A 137 12.21 -5.54 15.14
N PRO A 138 11.80 -5.14 16.37
CA PRO A 138 12.42 -4.02 17.07
C PRO A 138 13.94 -4.15 17.09
N ILE A 139 14.66 -3.06 16.82
CA ILE A 139 16.12 -3.12 16.79
C ILE A 139 16.68 -3.45 18.17
N ASN A 140 17.81 -4.14 18.22
CA ASN A 140 18.52 -4.34 19.48
C ASN A 140 18.82 -2.97 20.15
N PRO A 141 18.56 -2.78 21.46
CA PRO A 141 18.80 -1.53 22.16
C PRO A 141 20.18 -0.91 21.94
N ILE A 142 21.22 -1.73 21.72
CA ILE A 142 22.58 -1.25 21.44
C ILE A 142 22.70 -0.46 20.12
N HIS A 143 21.73 -0.59 19.23
CA HIS A 143 21.68 0.07 17.92
C HIS A 143 20.64 1.19 17.86
N LEU A 144 19.97 1.50 18.98
CA LEU A 144 19.12 2.69 19.07
C LEU A 144 19.98 3.93 18.84
N GLN A 145 19.42 4.88 18.11
CA GLN A 145 20.05 6.18 17.92
C GLN A 145 19.58 7.13 19.02
N TYR A 146 20.52 7.92 19.51
CA TYR A 146 20.30 8.91 20.55
C TYR A 146 20.46 10.30 19.95
N LEU A 147 19.39 11.09 19.97
CA LEU A 147 19.36 12.44 19.42
C LEU A 147 19.02 13.43 20.54
N PRO A 148 19.66 14.61 20.59
CA PRO A 148 19.27 15.63 21.54
C PRO A 148 17.83 16.10 21.25
N ASN A 149 17.03 16.31 22.28
CA ASN A 149 15.74 16.96 22.13
C ASN A 149 15.96 18.45 21.78
N LEU A 150 15.51 18.86 20.60
CA LEU A 150 15.66 20.24 20.13
C LEU A 150 14.83 21.25 20.92
N GLU A 151 13.77 20.79 21.59
CA GLU A 151 12.93 21.61 22.47
C GLU A 151 13.49 21.68 23.91
N ASN A 152 14.23 20.65 24.34
CA ASN A 152 14.90 20.60 25.63
C ASN A 152 16.25 19.87 25.54
N ILE A 153 17.36 20.61 25.36
CA ILE A 153 18.70 20.03 25.13
C ILE A 153 19.24 19.13 26.25
N ASN A 154 18.60 19.14 27.44
CA ASN A 154 18.94 18.24 28.55
C ASN A 154 18.27 16.86 28.45
N GLU A 155 17.35 16.69 27.50
CA GLU A 155 16.68 15.44 27.20
C GLU A 155 17.31 14.79 25.97
N ILE A 156 17.44 13.46 26.00
CA ILE A 156 17.92 12.66 24.88
C ILE A 156 16.75 11.80 24.41
N PHE A 157 16.42 11.89 23.13
CA PHE A 157 15.46 11.00 22.49
C PHE A 157 16.14 9.75 21.94
N THR A 158 15.46 8.62 22.10
CA THR A 158 15.80 7.37 21.43
C THR A 158 14.94 7.19 20.17
N PHE A 159 15.56 6.69 19.12
CA PHE A 159 14.90 6.39 17.86
C PHE A 159 15.42 5.06 17.29
N ASP A 160 14.49 4.20 16.87
CA ASP A 160 14.79 3.00 16.09
C ASP A 160 14.82 3.34 14.58
N PRO A 161 16.02 3.37 13.94
CA PRO A 161 16.16 3.69 12.52
C PRO A 161 15.83 2.52 11.60
N PHE A 162 15.61 1.32 12.13
CA PHE A 162 15.49 0.10 11.34
C PHE A 162 14.29 0.10 10.39
N PRO A 163 13.09 0.57 10.77
CA PRO A 163 11.96 0.62 9.84
C PRO A 163 12.27 1.52 8.63
N LEU A 164 12.82 2.71 8.86
CA LEU A 164 13.23 3.62 7.79
C LEU A 164 14.30 3.00 6.88
N PHE A 165 15.34 2.38 7.46
CA PHE A 165 16.37 1.69 6.68
C PHE A 165 15.78 0.58 5.79
N SER A 166 14.82 -0.18 6.31
CA SER A 166 14.13 -1.23 5.57
C SER A 166 13.29 -0.67 4.42
N VAL A 167 12.56 0.43 4.65
CA VAL A 167 11.81 1.14 3.60
C VAL A 167 12.73 1.55 2.46
N GLU A 168 13.84 2.22 2.76
CA GLU A 168 14.77 2.69 1.73
C GLU A 168 15.41 1.53 0.97
N THR A 169 15.76 0.45 1.68
CA THR A 169 16.30 -0.77 1.08
C THR A 169 15.30 -1.42 0.13
N GLN A 170 14.02 -1.49 0.52
CA GLN A 170 12.98 -2.06 -0.34
C GLN A 170 12.74 -1.20 -1.60
N TYR A 171 12.71 0.14 -1.47
CA TYR A 171 12.63 1.03 -2.63
C TYR A 171 13.79 0.77 -3.61
N GLN A 172 15.03 0.73 -3.13
CA GLN A 172 16.20 0.47 -3.97
C GLN A 172 16.13 -0.89 -4.70
N ARG A 173 15.42 -1.87 -4.14
CA ARG A 173 15.22 -3.18 -4.77
C ARG A 173 14.11 -3.14 -5.82
N ILE A 174 12.97 -2.54 -5.48
CA ILE A 174 11.83 -2.39 -6.39
C ILE A 174 12.22 -1.58 -7.62
N LEU A 175 12.98 -0.50 -7.44
CA LEU A 175 13.42 0.35 -8.55
C LEU A 175 14.41 -0.32 -9.51
N LYS A 176 14.94 -1.50 -9.15
CA LYS A 176 15.76 -2.34 -10.05
C LYS A 176 14.95 -3.40 -10.80
N THR A 177 13.64 -3.46 -10.58
CA THR A 177 12.75 -4.37 -11.31
C THR A 177 12.23 -3.73 -12.58
N ASP A 178 11.62 -4.54 -13.46
CA ASP A 178 11.00 -4.07 -14.70
C ASP A 178 9.60 -3.46 -14.48
N LEU A 179 9.27 -3.01 -13.26
CA LEU A 179 7.99 -2.36 -13.00
C LEU A 179 7.90 -1.05 -13.80
N PRO A 180 6.82 -0.87 -14.59
CA PRO A 180 6.64 0.35 -15.37
C PRO A 180 6.47 1.58 -14.49
N LYS A 181 6.91 2.74 -14.98
CA LYS A 181 6.80 4.03 -14.26
C LYS A 181 5.37 4.48 -13.95
N TYR A 182 4.36 3.89 -14.59
CA TYR A 182 2.96 4.18 -14.33
C TYR A 182 2.36 3.36 -13.18
N VAL A 183 3.11 2.44 -12.59
CA VAL A 183 2.74 1.74 -11.35
C VAL A 183 3.17 2.62 -10.17
N GLY A 184 2.22 2.95 -9.28
CA GLY A 184 2.56 3.67 -8.05
C GLY A 184 3.13 2.72 -6.99
N ILE A 185 4.18 3.15 -6.29
CA ILE A 185 4.90 2.31 -5.32
C ILE A 185 4.89 2.98 -3.95
N ASN A 186 4.11 2.43 -3.01
CA ASN A 186 4.09 2.90 -1.64
C ASN A 186 4.79 1.90 -0.71
N ILE A 187 5.88 2.30 -0.08
CA ILE A 187 6.61 1.47 0.88
C ILE A 187 6.75 2.21 2.20
N PHE A 188 6.29 1.57 3.27
CA PHE A 188 6.31 2.17 4.59
C PHE A 188 6.61 1.15 5.69
N GLY A 189 7.20 1.62 6.78
CA GLY A 189 7.41 0.86 8.00
C GLY A 189 6.14 0.84 8.82
N LEU A 190 5.79 -0.32 9.38
CA LEU A 190 4.68 -0.50 10.31
C LEU A 190 5.21 -1.11 11.61
N CYS A 191 5.17 -0.31 12.66
CA CYS A 191 5.63 -0.67 14.00
C CYS A 191 4.53 -0.44 15.04
N PHE A 192 4.73 -1.00 16.23
CA PHE A 192 3.83 -0.82 17.37
C PHE A 192 4.63 -0.33 18.57
N ASP A 193 4.15 0.73 19.22
CA ASP A 193 4.74 1.20 20.48
C ASP A 193 4.36 0.28 21.66
N ILE A 194 4.92 0.54 22.85
CA ILE A 194 4.62 -0.19 24.10
C ILE A 194 3.14 -0.20 24.49
N ASN A 195 2.36 0.79 24.04
CA ASN A 195 0.93 0.88 24.29
C ASN A 195 0.11 0.16 23.20
N GLY A 196 0.77 -0.41 22.19
CA GLY A 196 0.15 -1.04 21.04
C GLY A 196 -0.36 -0.06 19.99
N ASN A 197 -0.02 1.23 20.06
CA ASN A 197 -0.35 2.20 19.03
C ASN A 197 0.46 1.94 17.77
N ILE A 198 -0.16 2.22 16.62
CA ILE A 198 0.46 2.06 15.31
C ILE A 198 1.37 3.24 15.04
N ILE A 199 2.61 2.95 14.68
CA ILE A 199 3.59 3.92 14.20
C ILE A 199 3.92 3.57 12.75
N THR A 200 3.74 4.53 11.85
CA THR A 200 4.16 4.40 10.45
C THR A 200 5.39 5.25 10.16
N GLN A 201 6.30 4.72 9.36
CA GLN A 201 7.51 5.44 8.93
C GLN A 201 7.62 5.43 7.42
N ASN A 202 7.89 6.60 6.83
CA ASN A 202 8.00 6.80 5.39
C ASN A 202 9.33 7.46 5.05
N SER A 203 9.90 7.13 3.89
CA SER A 203 11.02 7.87 3.33
C SER A 203 10.53 8.89 2.30
N THR A 204 10.92 10.15 2.46
CA THR A 204 10.63 11.24 1.51
C THR A 204 11.56 11.21 0.30
N LYS A 205 12.67 10.47 0.36
CA LYS A 205 13.65 10.36 -0.73
C LYS A 205 13.07 9.75 -2.01
N PHE A 206 11.95 9.04 -1.90
CA PHE A 206 11.34 8.27 -2.98
C PHE A 206 9.93 8.76 -3.35
N ASP A 207 9.53 9.95 -2.91
CA ASP A 207 8.17 10.48 -3.15
C ASP A 207 7.79 10.52 -4.63
N SER A 208 8.76 10.78 -5.51
CA SER A 208 8.54 10.78 -6.97
C SER A 208 8.09 9.43 -7.55
N PHE A 209 8.29 8.32 -6.84
CA PHE A 209 7.93 6.97 -7.29
C PHE A 209 6.61 6.47 -6.70
N LYS A 210 6.03 7.21 -5.75
CA LYS A 210 4.76 6.81 -5.13
C LYS A 210 3.60 6.96 -6.10
N HIS A 211 3.66 7.98 -6.95
CA HIS A 211 2.58 8.33 -7.87
C HIS A 211 2.40 7.30 -8.98
N GLY A 212 1.20 6.73 -9.05
CA GLY A 212 0.76 5.94 -10.20
C GLY A 212 0.23 6.82 -11.32
N TYR A 213 0.11 6.23 -12.51
CA TYR A 213 -0.55 6.84 -13.66
C TYR A 213 -1.50 5.84 -14.31
N CYS A 214 -2.33 6.31 -15.25
CA CYS A 214 -3.17 5.42 -16.04
C CYS A 214 -2.30 4.39 -16.77
N ASN A 215 -2.67 3.13 -16.64
CA ASN A 215 -2.04 2.05 -17.37
C ASN A 215 -2.31 2.23 -18.88
N PRO A 216 -1.28 2.44 -19.73
CA PRO A 216 -1.47 2.58 -21.17
C PRO A 216 -2.00 1.31 -21.82
N TYR A 217 -1.93 0.17 -21.14
CA TYR A 217 -2.47 -1.12 -21.58
C TYR A 217 -3.80 -1.47 -20.91
N CYS A 218 -4.51 -0.46 -20.38
CA CYS A 218 -5.86 -0.63 -19.83
C CYS A 218 -6.79 -1.31 -20.85
N LYS A 219 -7.56 -2.30 -20.39
CA LYS A 219 -8.50 -3.05 -21.23
C LYS A 219 -9.94 -2.77 -20.80
N ASN A 220 -10.80 -2.44 -21.78
CA ASN A 220 -12.23 -2.28 -21.54
C ASN A 220 -12.88 -3.56 -20.98
N ASP A 221 -12.39 -4.73 -21.40
CA ASP A 221 -12.83 -6.03 -20.87
C ASP A 221 -12.59 -6.14 -19.35
N THR A 222 -11.45 -5.64 -18.87
CA THR A 222 -11.12 -5.62 -17.43
C THR A 222 -12.00 -4.67 -16.65
N ILE A 223 -12.31 -3.50 -17.22
CA ILE A 223 -13.27 -2.56 -16.61
C ILE A 223 -14.66 -3.21 -16.48
N GLU A 224 -15.13 -3.90 -17.53
CA GLU A 224 -16.43 -4.60 -17.49
C GLU A 224 -16.43 -5.75 -16.49
N ARG A 225 -15.34 -6.52 -16.38
CA ARG A 225 -15.16 -7.56 -15.36
C ARG A 225 -15.26 -6.99 -13.94
N ILE A 226 -14.61 -5.85 -13.69
CA ILE A 226 -14.67 -5.16 -12.40
C ILE A 226 -16.10 -4.73 -12.09
N LYS A 227 -16.82 -4.19 -13.08
CA LYS A 227 -18.23 -3.82 -12.93
C LYS A 227 -19.12 -5.02 -12.61
N ILE A 228 -18.99 -6.12 -13.36
CA ILE A 228 -19.74 -7.36 -13.12
C ILE A 228 -19.45 -7.90 -11.72
N HIS A 229 -18.16 -7.91 -11.32
CA HIS A 229 -17.77 -8.33 -9.98
C HIS A 229 -18.37 -7.41 -8.90
N PHE A 230 -18.32 -6.10 -9.09
CA PHE A 230 -18.92 -5.13 -8.16
C PHE A 230 -20.43 -5.34 -7.99
N GLU A 231 -21.16 -5.54 -9.09
CA GLU A 231 -22.61 -5.77 -9.06
C GLU A 231 -22.95 -7.09 -8.38
N LYS A 232 -22.23 -8.17 -8.70
CA LYS A 232 -22.47 -9.52 -8.18
C LYS A 232 -22.04 -9.69 -6.72
N PHE A 233 -20.93 -9.07 -6.33
CA PHE A 233 -20.30 -9.22 -5.01
C PHE A 233 -20.32 -7.93 -4.20
N LYS A 234 -21.35 -7.08 -4.39
CA LYS A 234 -21.47 -5.79 -3.70
C LYS A 234 -21.26 -5.87 -2.19
N GLY A 235 -21.70 -6.95 -1.54
CA GLY A 235 -21.52 -7.17 -0.10
C GLY A 235 -20.06 -7.36 0.35
N LYS A 236 -19.11 -7.61 -0.57
CA LYS A 236 -17.67 -7.68 -0.27
C LYS A 236 -17.00 -6.30 -0.21
N TYR A 237 -17.67 -5.24 -0.66
CA TYR A 237 -17.07 -3.91 -0.74
C TYR A 237 -17.36 -3.08 0.52
N ILE A 238 -16.29 -2.64 1.17
CA ILE A 238 -16.31 -1.68 2.28
C ILE A 238 -16.43 -0.27 1.69
N GLU A 239 -17.40 0.51 2.17
CA GLU A 239 -17.58 1.90 1.74
C GLU A 239 -16.76 2.86 2.63
N LYS A 240 -16.00 3.75 1.99
CA LYS A 240 -15.28 4.87 2.63
C LYS A 240 -15.76 6.18 1.99
N VAL A 241 -16.29 7.09 2.81
CA VAL A 241 -16.81 8.39 2.35
C VAL A 241 -15.91 9.53 2.81
N ASN A 242 -15.71 10.51 1.94
CA ASN A 242 -15.04 11.76 2.26
C ASN A 242 -15.90 12.51 3.28
N LYS A 243 -15.40 12.66 4.51
CA LYS A 243 -16.09 13.39 5.59
C LYS A 243 -15.56 14.80 5.71
#